data_AF-A0A5K7S7J6-F1
#
_entry.id   AF-A0A5K7S7J6-F1
#
_cell.length_a   1.000
_cell.length_b   1.000
_cell.length_c   1.000
_cell.angle_alpha   90.00
_cell.angle_beta   90.00
_cell.angle_gamma   90.00
#
_symmetry.space_group_name_H-M   'P 1'
#
loop_
_entity.id
_entity.type
_entity.pdbx_description
1 polymer ?
#
loop_
_entity_poly.entity_id
_entity_poly.type
_entity_poly.pdbx_seq_one_letter_code
_entity_poly.pdbx_strand_id
1 'polypeptide(L)'
;MIRNQITKSGTSIGANYREANRARSKADFSNKISIAESEASETAYWLEIIEELAWAEIQMVQAAMKEANELLAIFTSIGKNMK
;
A
#
# COMPACT_ATOMS: atom_id res chain seq x y z
N MET A 1 -9.13 13.96 -9.51
CA MET A 1 -8.43 12.77 -10.01
C MET A 1 -7.59 12.14 -8.88
N ILE A 2 -6.59 12.84 -8.34
CA ILE A 2 -5.67 12.34 -7.29
C ILE A 2 -6.39 11.89 -6.01
N ARG A 3 -7.32 12.68 -5.46
CA ARG A 3 -8.12 12.27 -4.28
C ARG A 3 -8.73 10.88 -4.44
N ASN A 4 -9.32 10.60 -5.60
CA ASN A 4 -9.94 9.30 -5.84
C ASN A 4 -8.89 8.18 -5.98
N GLN A 5 -7.71 8.48 -6.51
CA GLN A 5 -6.64 7.49 -6.65
C GLN A 5 -6.03 7.12 -5.29
N ILE A 6 -5.70 8.11 -4.45
CA ILE A 6 -5.15 7.84 -3.11
C ILE A 6 -6.19 7.15 -2.20
N THR A 7 -7.46 7.54 -2.26
CA THR A 7 -8.51 6.86 -1.48
C THR A 7 -8.67 5.41 -1.91
N LYS A 8 -8.61 5.12 -3.22
CA LYS A 8 -8.68 3.75 -3.72
C LYS A 8 -7.47 2.94 -3.30
N SER A 9 -6.26 3.39 -3.65
CA SER A 9 -5.03 2.66 -3.34
C SER A 9 -4.84 2.42 -1.84
N GLY A 10 -4.99 3.47 -1.02
CA GLY A 10 -4.83 3.36 0.43
C GLY A 10 -5.83 2.40 1.09
N THR A 11 -7.10 2.37 0.64
CA THR A 11 -8.10 1.43 1.18
C THR A 11 -7.95 0.01 0.62
N SER A 12 -7.44 -0.13 -0.61
CA SER A 12 -7.17 -1.42 -1.26
C SER A 12 -6.08 -2.22 -0.56
N ILE A 13 -5.11 -1.59 0.11
CA ILE A 13 -4.03 -2.29 0.84
C ILE A 13 -4.62 -3.27 1.87
N GLY A 14 -5.44 -2.73 2.79
CA GLY A 14 -6.05 -3.52 3.85
C GLY A 14 -7.07 -4.53 3.32
N ALA A 15 -7.80 -4.18 2.27
CA ALA A 15 -8.74 -5.08 1.61
C ALA A 15 -8.02 -6.33 1.03
N ASN A 16 -6.95 -6.13 0.28
CA ASN A 16 -6.17 -7.23 -0.31
C ASN A 16 -5.45 -8.05 0.76
N TYR A 17 -4.89 -7.43 1.80
CA TYR A 17 -4.30 -8.18 2.90
C TYR A 17 -5.33 -9.03 3.66
N ARG A 18 -6.54 -8.50 3.85
CA ARG A 18 -7.67 -9.24 4.45
C ARG A 18 -8.11 -10.43 3.60
N GLU A 19 -8.03 -10.32 2.27
CA GLU A 19 -8.26 -11.43 1.35
C GLU A 19 -7.11 -12.45 1.36
N ALA A 20 -5.85 -11.99 1.43
CA ALA A 20 -4.69 -12.86 1.55
C ALA A 20 -4.83 -13.79 2.77
N ASN A 21 -5.27 -13.27 3.92
CA ASN A 21 -5.53 -14.07 5.12
C ASN A 21 -6.67 -15.11 4.98
N ARG A 22 -7.43 -15.08 3.88
CA ARG A 22 -8.46 -16.07 3.52
C ARG A 22 -8.12 -16.85 2.25
N ALA A 23 -6.87 -16.78 1.80
CA ALA A 23 -6.41 -17.42 0.57
C ALA A 23 -6.60 -18.94 0.62
N ARG A 24 -6.91 -19.52 -0.54
CA ARG A 24 -7.17 -20.96 -0.68
C ARG A 24 -5.93 -21.78 -1.03
N SER A 25 -4.83 -21.11 -1.33
CA SER A 25 -3.54 -21.74 -1.65
C SER A 25 -2.39 -20.77 -1.39
N LYS A 26 -1.16 -21.29 -1.36
CA LYS A 26 0.05 -20.45 -1.28
C LYS A 26 0.19 -19.49 -2.46
N ALA A 27 -0.18 -19.93 -3.66
CA ALA A 27 -0.13 -19.10 -4.86
C ALA A 27 -1.15 -17.95 -4.79
N ASP A 28 -2.37 -18.24 -4.31
CA ASP A 28 -3.41 -17.23 -4.10
C ASP A 28 -2.99 -16.22 -3.02
N PHE A 29 -2.43 -16.70 -1.90
CA PHE A 29 -1.85 -15.84 -0.86
C PHE A 29 -0.77 -14.91 -1.43
N SER A 30 0.20 -15.47 -2.16
CA SER A 30 1.28 -14.71 -2.77
C SER A 30 0.77 -13.64 -3.75
N ASN A 31 -0.25 -13.97 -4.55
CA ASN A 31 -0.86 -13.02 -5.47
C ASN A 31 -1.52 -11.85 -4.71
N LYS A 32 -2.29 -12.14 -3.65
CA LYS A 32 -2.96 -11.11 -2.85
C LYS A 32 -1.97 -10.23 -2.08
N ILE A 33 -0.86 -10.79 -1.59
CA ILE A 33 0.23 -10.01 -1.00
C ILE A 33 0.88 -9.09 -2.03
N SER A 34 1.14 -9.56 -3.25
CA SER A 34 1.71 -8.73 -4.33
C SER A 34 0.79 -7.57 -4.73
N ILE A 35 -0.53 -7.76 -4.67
CA ILE A 35 -1.48 -6.67 -4.88
C ILE A 35 -1.41 -5.67 -3.72
N ALA A 36 -1.41 -6.12 -2.46
CA ALA A 36 -1.27 -5.22 -1.30
C ALA A 36 0.06 -4.43 -1.32
N GLU A 37 1.15 -5.07 -1.76
CA GLU A 37 2.45 -4.43 -1.98
C GLU A 37 2.36 -3.32 -3.04
N SER A 38 1.74 -3.61 -4.19
CA SER A 38 1.56 -2.64 -5.27
C SER A 38 0.72 -1.44 -4.83
N GLU A 39 -0.37 -1.68 -4.10
CA GLU A 39 -1.26 -0.63 -3.58
C GLU A 39 -0.57 0.25 -2.52
N ALA A 40 0.33 -0.33 -1.70
CA ALA A 40 1.14 0.42 -0.75
C ALA A 40 2.14 1.34 -1.47
N SER A 41 2.80 0.81 -2.52
CA SER A 41 3.67 1.61 -3.38
C SER A 41 2.93 2.73 -4.11
N GLU A 42 1.74 2.47 -4.64
CA GLU A 42 0.93 3.49 -5.30
C GLU A 42 0.45 4.57 -4.31
N THR A 43 0.08 4.17 -3.08
CA THR A 43 -0.30 5.10 -2.03
C THR A 43 0.87 6.03 -1.66
N ALA A 44 2.09 5.49 -1.52
CA ALA A 44 3.29 6.29 -1.28
C ALA A 44 3.54 7.30 -2.41
N TYR A 45 3.44 6.87 -3.67
CA TYR A 45 3.55 7.76 -4.84
C TYR A 45 2.54 8.91 -4.79
N TRP A 46 1.27 8.66 -4.46
CA TRP A 46 0.29 9.74 -4.37
C TRP A 46 0.56 10.68 -3.19
N LEU A 47 1.15 10.21 -2.10
CA LEU A 47 1.56 11.04 -0.97
C LEU A 47 2.74 11.95 -1.35
N GLU A 48 3.73 11.45 -2.11
CA GLU A 48 4.81 12.26 -2.67
C GLU A 48 4.26 13.42 -3.52
N ILE A 49 3.31 13.14 -4.41
CA ILE A 49 2.67 14.18 -5.23
C ILE A 49 1.90 15.20 -4.38
N ILE A 50 1.20 14.75 -3.32
CA ILE A 50 0.46 15.65 -2.42
C ILE A 50 1.42 16.56 -1.64
N GLU A 51 2.58 16.04 -1.23
CA GLU A 51 3.64 16.80 -0.59
C GLU A 51 4.26 17.84 -1.51
N GLU A 52 4.67 17.44 -2.73
CA GLU A 52 5.28 18.34 -3.72
C GLU A 52 4.37 19.51 -4.09
N LEU A 53 3.06 19.27 -4.11
CA LEU A 53 2.05 20.28 -4.43
C LEU A 53 1.57 21.07 -3.20
N ALA A 54 2.10 20.77 -2.00
CA ALA A 54 1.72 21.38 -0.73
C ALA A 54 0.20 21.36 -0.49
N TRP A 55 -0.47 20.25 -0.85
CA TRP A 55 -1.93 20.12 -0.78
C TRP A 55 -2.46 19.71 0.60
N ALA A 56 -1.59 19.33 1.52
CA ALA A 56 -1.92 18.94 2.88
C ALA A 56 -0.78 19.33 3.84
N GLU A 57 -1.06 19.28 5.15
CA GLU A 57 -0.06 19.54 6.18
C GLU A 57 1.12 18.55 6.07
N ILE A 58 2.34 19.08 5.98
CA ILE A 58 3.56 18.29 5.75
C ILE A 58 3.75 17.19 6.80
N GLN A 59 3.46 17.48 8.07
CA GLN A 59 3.58 16.50 9.16
C GLN A 59 2.62 15.31 8.97
N MET A 60 1.40 15.58 8.51
CA MET A 60 0.39 14.55 8.24
C MET A 60 0.78 13.71 7.02
N VAL A 61 1.25 14.34 5.94
CA VAL A 61 1.67 13.62 4.73
C VAL A 61 2.88 12.73 5.03
N GLN A 62 3.87 13.25 5.75
CA GLN A 62 5.07 12.51 6.15
C GLN A 62 4.73 11.34 7.10
N ALA A 63 3.79 11.53 8.03
CA ALA A 63 3.32 10.45 8.87
C ALA A 63 2.64 9.32 8.05
N ALA A 64 1.73 9.68 7.14
CA ALA A 64 1.07 8.72 6.27
C ALA A 64 2.05 8.02 5.30
N MET A 65 3.03 8.76 4.78
CA MET A 65 4.06 8.23 3.89
C MET A 65 4.99 7.26 4.61
N LYS A 66 5.32 7.53 5.88
CA LYS A 66 6.04 6.57 6.72
C LYS A 66 5.25 5.27 6.89
N GLU A 67 3.96 5.35 7.21
CA GLU A 67 3.10 4.16 7.35
C GLU A 67 2.99 3.36 6.03
N ALA A 68 2.79 4.05 4.90
CA ALA A 68 2.73 3.40 3.59
C ALA A 68 4.03 2.64 3.25
N ASN A 69 5.19 3.23 3.57
CA ASN A 69 6.49 2.60 3.38
C ASN A 69 6.75 1.43 4.33
N GLU A 70 6.28 1.50 5.58
CA GLU A 70 6.34 0.38 6.52
C GLU A 70 5.51 -0.81 6.01
N LEU A 71 4.29 -0.55 5.52
CA LEU A 71 3.44 -1.57 4.89
C LEU A 71 4.09 -2.17 3.64
N LEU A 72 4.66 -1.34 2.78
CA LEU A 72 5.41 -1.78 1.60
C LEU A 72 6.55 -2.73 2.01
N ALA A 73 7.37 -2.35 3.00
CA ALA A 73 8.47 -3.18 3.49
C ALA A 73 7.98 -4.52 4.05
N ILE A 74 6.86 -4.52 4.79
CA ILE A 74 6.23 -5.74 5.30
C ILE A 74 5.81 -6.65 4.15
N PHE A 75 5.08 -6.14 3.16
CA PHE A 75 4.59 -6.97 2.05
C PHE A 75 5.71 -7.46 1.15
N THR A 76 6.73 -6.64 0.87
CA THR A 76 7.94 -7.07 0.16
C THR A 76 8.65 -8.20 0.92
N SER A 77 8.76 -8.10 2.25
CA SER A 77 9.37 -9.16 3.06
C SER A 77 8.56 -10.45 3.02
N ILE A 78 7.22 -10.37 3.10
CA ILE A 78 6.34 -11.54 2.99
C ILE A 78 6.50 -12.17 1.60
N GLY A 79 6.44 -11.38 0.53
CA GLY A 79 6.57 -11.85 -0.85
C GLY A 79 7.92 -12.53 -1.13
N LYS A 80 9.02 -12.02 -0.56
CA LYS A 80 10.34 -12.66 -0.66
C LYS A 80 10.39 -14.03 0.02
N ASN A 81 9.76 -14.17 1.19
CA ASN A 81 9.74 -15.43 1.95
C ASN A 81 8.78 -16.48 1.37
N MET A 82 7.95 -16.10 0.40
CA MET A 82 7.01 -17.02 -0.29
C MET A 82 7.60 -17.66 -1.55
N LYS A 83 8.73 -17.14 -2.06
CA LYS A 83 9.51 -17.74 -3.15
C LYS A 83 10.36 -18.89 -2.63
#